data_AF-A0A6J7N4D9-F1
#
_entry.id   AF-A0A6J7N4D9-F1
#
_cell.length_a   1.000
_cell.length_b   1.000
_cell.length_c   1.000
_cell.angle_alpha   90.00
_cell.angle_beta   90.00
_cell.angle_gamma   90.00
#
_symmetry.space_group_name_H-M   'P 1'
#
loop_
_entity.id
_entity.type
_entity.pdbx_description
1 polymer ?
#
loop_
_entity_poly.entity_id
_entity_poly.type
_entity_poly.pdbx_seq_one_letter_code
_entity_poly.pdbx_strand_id
1 'polypeptide(L)'
;MKPQPGRPRRRNRTGVTGALLVSAGVLASALAGCGGGDPRGVPGFCRLLRERGAALTDTSDPGALVELYRYLDVRAPLQIKDQWHEVTELIERVNTFNPKSEEDTQQMITESLRAQSAVRAVSEWADIKCKVALGGITVPGDSVPVNVGPLGS
;
A
#
# COMPACT_ATOMS: atom_id res chain seq x y z
N MET A 1 46.71 2.32 -45.33
CA MET A 1 46.90 3.31 -44.24
C MET A 1 45.77 4.33 -44.29
N LYS A 2 45.00 4.46 -43.19
CA LYS A 2 44.10 5.60 -42.88
C LYS A 2 44.96 6.88 -42.69
N PRO A 3 44.43 8.14 -42.73
CA PRO A 3 43.13 8.54 -42.18
C PRO A 3 42.32 9.64 -42.92
N GLN A 4 41.11 9.80 -42.41
CA GLN A 4 39.98 10.71 -42.72
C GLN A 4 40.04 11.98 -41.81
N PRO A 5 39.10 12.97 -41.90
CA PRO A 5 39.37 14.36 -42.24
C PRO A 5 39.26 15.35 -41.04
N GLY A 6 39.90 16.51 -41.16
CA GLY A 6 39.79 17.62 -40.20
C GLY A 6 38.60 18.54 -40.50
N ARG A 7 37.66 18.67 -39.55
CA ARG A 7 36.55 19.64 -39.58
C ARG A 7 37.05 21.07 -39.27
N PRO A 8 36.37 22.12 -39.78
CA PRO A 8 36.78 23.51 -39.61
C PRO A 8 36.49 24.08 -38.21
N ARG A 9 37.40 24.99 -37.84
CA ARG A 9 37.56 25.73 -36.59
C ARG A 9 36.43 26.76 -36.40
N ARG A 10 35.53 26.57 -35.42
CA ARG A 10 34.50 27.58 -35.05
C ARG A 10 34.97 28.38 -33.84
N ARG A 11 34.88 29.69 -34.03
CA ARG A 11 35.46 30.83 -33.29
C ARG A 11 34.73 31.04 -31.95
N ASN A 12 35.38 30.78 -30.82
CA ASN A 12 34.89 31.18 -29.50
C ASN A 12 35.13 32.67 -29.31
N ARG A 13 34.04 33.44 -29.21
CA ARG A 13 34.03 34.86 -28.86
C ARG A 13 34.09 34.97 -27.34
N THR A 14 35.20 35.53 -26.86
CA THR A 14 35.41 36.07 -25.52
C THR A 14 34.41 37.20 -25.22
N GLY A 15 33.78 37.14 -24.05
CA GLY A 15 33.12 38.25 -23.38
C GLY A 15 33.38 38.09 -21.88
N VAL A 16 34.04 39.07 -21.29
CA VAL A 16 34.68 39.07 -19.97
C VAL A 16 33.79 39.82 -18.97
N THR A 17 33.94 39.45 -17.68
CA THR A 17 33.66 40.23 -16.45
C THR A 17 32.23 40.56 -16.01
N GLY A 18 31.85 39.96 -14.87
CA GLY A 18 31.60 40.70 -13.63
C GLY A 18 30.14 41.03 -13.28
N ALA A 19 29.62 40.41 -12.22
CA ALA A 19 28.84 41.06 -11.14
C ALA A 19 28.27 40.02 -10.17
N LEU A 20 28.46 40.27 -8.86
CA LEU A 20 27.75 39.62 -7.76
C LEU A 20 26.24 39.71 -7.96
N LEU A 21 25.51 38.59 -7.83
CA LEU A 21 24.09 38.61 -7.49
C LEU A 21 23.77 37.55 -6.44
N VAL A 22 23.22 38.09 -5.36
CA VAL A 22 22.66 37.51 -4.15
C VAL A 22 21.74 36.33 -4.45
N SER A 23 21.86 35.31 -3.60
CA SER A 23 21.17 34.03 -3.59
C SER A 23 19.64 34.18 -3.73
N ALA A 24 19.13 33.96 -4.94
CA ALA A 24 17.71 33.75 -5.19
C ALA A 24 17.36 32.29 -4.88
N GLY A 25 16.29 32.10 -4.11
CA GLY A 25 15.76 30.79 -3.78
C GLY A 25 15.10 30.06 -4.95
N VAL A 26 14.56 28.90 -4.58
CA VAL A 26 13.68 27.98 -5.33
C VAL A 26 14.41 27.03 -6.29
N LEU A 27 14.54 25.77 -5.88
CA LEU A 27 13.79 24.65 -6.46
C LEU A 27 14.25 23.35 -5.81
N ALA A 28 13.35 22.77 -5.03
CA ALA A 28 13.40 21.39 -4.59
C ALA A 28 13.59 20.48 -5.82
N SER A 29 14.81 19.99 -6.03
CA SER A 29 15.03 18.92 -6.99
C SER A 29 14.53 17.65 -6.33
N ALA A 30 13.31 17.30 -6.70
CA ALA A 30 12.65 16.06 -6.38
C ALA A 30 13.63 14.89 -6.46
N LEU A 31 13.65 14.07 -5.42
CA LEU A 31 14.28 12.76 -5.41
C LEU A 31 13.76 11.98 -6.63
N ALA A 32 14.54 11.98 -7.70
CA ALA A 32 14.39 11.04 -8.81
C ALA A 32 14.82 9.66 -8.28
N GLY A 33 14.01 9.09 -7.41
CA GLY A 33 14.06 7.69 -7.02
C GLY A 33 13.54 6.83 -8.17
N CYS A 34 14.26 6.82 -9.30
CA CYS A 34 14.12 5.82 -10.33
C CYS A 34 14.84 4.54 -9.85
N GLY A 35 14.36 4.00 -8.73
CA GLY A 35 14.75 2.69 -8.26
C GLY A 35 13.76 1.70 -8.83
N GLY A 36 14.23 0.80 -9.70
CA GLY A 36 13.62 -0.52 -9.85
C GLY A 36 13.72 -1.23 -8.50
N GLY A 37 12.89 -0.80 -7.55
CA GLY A 37 12.93 -1.21 -6.17
C GLY A 37 12.33 -2.59 -6.04
N ASP A 38 12.97 -3.41 -5.20
CA ASP A 38 12.44 -4.68 -4.74
C ASP A 38 10.93 -4.53 -4.43
N PRO A 39 10.06 -5.30 -5.09
CA PRO A 39 8.62 -5.24 -4.81
C PRO A 39 8.28 -5.57 -3.35
N ARG A 40 9.19 -6.24 -2.61
CA ARG A 40 9.09 -6.50 -1.16
C ARG A 40 9.58 -5.36 -0.28
N GLY A 41 10.27 -4.38 -0.85
CA GLY A 41 10.63 -3.15 -0.15
C GLY A 41 9.43 -2.24 0.04
N VAL A 42 9.41 -1.47 1.14
CA VAL A 42 8.31 -0.52 1.45
C VAL A 42 7.94 0.37 0.25
N PRO A 43 8.89 1.00 -0.49
CA PRO A 43 8.51 1.84 -1.64
C PRO A 43 7.84 1.05 -2.77
N GLY A 44 8.28 -0.19 -3.01
CA GLY A 44 7.72 -1.08 -4.03
C GLY A 44 6.29 -1.49 -3.67
N PHE A 45 6.07 -1.89 -2.42
CA PHE A 45 4.77 -2.25 -1.92
C PHE A 45 3.80 -1.05 -1.90
N CYS A 46 4.23 0.13 -1.46
CA CYS A 46 3.42 1.36 -1.51
C CYS A 46 3.03 1.77 -2.93
N ARG A 47 3.85 1.46 -3.95
CA ARG A 47 3.46 1.64 -5.35
C ARG A 47 2.33 0.68 -5.73
N LEU A 48 2.45 -0.60 -5.38
CA LEU A 48 1.40 -1.60 -5.63
C LEU A 48 0.07 -1.21 -4.97
N LEU A 49 0.09 -0.77 -3.70
CA LEU A 49 -1.12 -0.34 -3.00
C LEU A 49 -1.79 0.87 -3.67
N ARG A 50 -1.03 1.82 -4.21
CA ARG A 50 -1.60 2.97 -4.95
C ARG A 50 -2.18 2.56 -6.29
N GLU A 51 -1.49 1.68 -7.01
CA GLU A 51 -1.93 1.19 -8.32
C GLU A 51 -3.19 0.30 -8.22
N ARG A 52 -3.33 -0.44 -7.13
CA ARG A 52 -4.39 -1.46 -6.94
C ARG A 52 -5.41 -1.10 -5.86
N GLY A 53 -5.29 0.05 -5.21
CA GLY A 53 -6.08 0.42 -4.03
C GLY A 53 -7.59 0.34 -4.23
N ALA A 54 -8.08 0.78 -5.37
CA ALA A 54 -9.52 0.69 -5.70
C ALA A 54 -10.02 -0.76 -5.77
N ALA A 55 -9.19 -1.67 -6.30
CA ALA A 55 -9.52 -3.08 -6.39
C ALA A 55 -9.48 -3.80 -5.03
N LEU A 56 -8.76 -3.25 -4.04
CA LEU A 56 -8.73 -3.81 -2.67
C LEU A 56 -10.04 -3.59 -1.90
N THR A 57 -10.90 -2.70 -2.39
CA THR A 57 -12.22 -2.42 -1.79
C THR A 57 -13.37 -2.90 -2.67
N ASP A 58 -13.07 -3.49 -3.83
CA ASP A 58 -14.07 -3.99 -4.76
C ASP A 58 -14.52 -5.40 -4.35
N THR A 59 -15.74 -5.51 -3.85
CA THR A 59 -16.35 -6.77 -3.41
C THR A 59 -17.25 -7.39 -4.48
N SER A 60 -17.31 -6.81 -5.69
CA SER A 60 -18.15 -7.33 -6.78
C SER A 60 -17.63 -8.65 -7.35
N ASP A 61 -16.31 -8.90 -7.25
CA ASP A 61 -15.66 -10.16 -7.57
C ASP A 61 -14.79 -10.61 -6.37
N PRO A 62 -15.38 -11.36 -5.42
CA PRO A 62 -14.67 -11.77 -4.22
C PRO A 62 -13.53 -12.75 -4.51
N GLY A 63 -13.59 -13.49 -5.62
CA GLY A 63 -12.49 -14.36 -6.06
C GLY A 63 -11.28 -13.56 -6.53
N ALA A 64 -11.50 -12.53 -7.36
CA ALA A 64 -10.44 -11.61 -7.77
C ALA A 64 -9.86 -10.82 -6.58
N LEU A 65 -10.70 -10.47 -5.61
CA LEU A 65 -10.26 -9.81 -4.37
C LEU A 65 -9.31 -10.70 -3.57
N VAL A 66 -9.66 -11.98 -3.36
CA VAL A 66 -8.79 -12.97 -2.70
C VAL A 66 -7.44 -13.07 -3.41
N GLU A 67 -7.44 -13.22 -4.73
CA GLU A 67 -6.20 -13.35 -5.51
C GLU A 67 -5.33 -12.08 -5.42
N LEU A 68 -5.95 -10.90 -5.35
CA LEU A 68 -5.22 -9.66 -5.14
C LEU A 68 -4.57 -9.60 -3.75
N TYR A 69 -5.28 -9.99 -2.69
CA TYR A 69 -4.73 -10.04 -1.34
C TYR A 69 -3.57 -11.04 -1.23
N ARG A 70 -3.69 -12.24 -1.82
CA ARG A 70 -2.61 -13.23 -1.94
C ARG A 70 -1.40 -12.71 -2.70
N TYR A 71 -1.64 -12.03 -3.82
CA TYR A 71 -0.58 -11.43 -4.63
C TYR A 71 0.23 -10.39 -3.85
N LEU A 72 -0.45 -9.59 -3.02
CA LEU A 72 0.17 -8.60 -2.14
C LEU A 72 0.84 -9.26 -0.94
N ASP A 73 0.28 -10.34 -0.39
CA ASP A 73 0.84 -11.06 0.75
C ASP A 73 2.27 -11.49 0.49
N VAL A 74 2.55 -12.17 -0.62
CA VAL A 74 3.93 -12.62 -0.96
C VAL A 74 4.91 -11.47 -1.25
N ARG A 75 4.41 -10.23 -1.33
CA ARG A 75 5.16 -8.99 -1.57
C ARG A 75 5.14 -8.03 -0.38
N ALA A 76 4.43 -8.36 0.70
CA ALA A 76 4.34 -7.50 1.87
C ALA A 76 5.74 -7.33 2.50
N PRO A 77 6.13 -6.10 2.88
CA PRO A 77 7.36 -5.85 3.62
C PRO A 77 7.35 -6.58 4.96
N LEU A 78 8.52 -7.02 5.43
CA LEU A 78 8.65 -7.79 6.68
C LEU A 78 7.97 -7.13 7.89
N GLN A 79 7.92 -5.79 7.94
CA GLN A 79 7.32 -5.06 9.06
C GLN A 79 5.80 -5.20 9.18
N ILE A 80 5.12 -5.61 8.11
CA ILE A 80 3.65 -5.76 8.07
C ILE A 80 3.22 -7.12 7.52
N LYS A 81 4.17 -8.01 7.27
CA LYS A 81 3.95 -9.27 6.57
C LYS A 81 2.96 -10.17 7.30
N ASP A 82 3.13 -10.32 8.62
CA ASP A 82 2.28 -11.20 9.42
C ASP A 82 0.84 -10.66 9.49
N GLN A 83 0.67 -9.36 9.73
CA GLN A 83 -0.64 -8.73 9.77
C GLN A 83 -1.32 -8.76 8.40
N TRP A 84 -0.57 -8.54 7.32
CA TRP A 84 -1.11 -8.66 5.96
C TRP A 84 -1.57 -10.10 5.66
N HIS A 85 -0.81 -11.08 6.13
CA HIS A 85 -1.16 -12.49 5.98
C HIS A 85 -2.45 -12.83 6.71
N GLU A 86 -2.60 -12.40 7.97
CA GLU A 86 -3.84 -12.59 8.74
C GLU A 86 -5.07 -11.95 8.07
N VAL A 87 -4.92 -10.76 7.48
CA VAL A 87 -6.00 -10.13 6.70
C VAL A 87 -6.32 -10.95 5.45
N THR A 88 -5.30 -11.49 4.78
CA THR A 88 -5.49 -12.33 3.60
C THR A 88 -6.28 -13.61 3.94
N GLU A 89 -5.93 -14.29 5.03
CA GLU A 89 -6.68 -15.45 5.52
C GLU A 89 -8.13 -15.12 5.87
N LEU A 90 -8.38 -13.94 6.47
CA LEU A 90 -9.74 -13.48 6.75
C LEU A 90 -10.55 -13.32 5.45
N ILE A 91 -10.00 -12.63 4.45
CA ILE A 91 -10.66 -12.41 3.16
C ILE A 91 -10.94 -13.75 2.45
N GLU A 92 -10.01 -14.70 2.53
CA GLU A 92 -10.20 -16.06 2.00
C GLU A 92 -11.38 -16.77 2.67
N ARG A 93 -11.51 -16.67 3.99
CA ARG A 93 -12.63 -17.31 4.69
C ARG A 93 -13.95 -16.62 4.46
N VAL A 94 -13.99 -15.29 4.34
CA VAL A 94 -15.20 -14.57 3.92
C VAL A 94 -15.69 -15.09 2.57
N ASN A 95 -14.78 -15.37 1.63
CA ASN A 95 -15.14 -15.87 0.30
C ASN A 95 -15.70 -17.31 0.32
N THR A 96 -15.33 -18.14 1.30
CA THR A 96 -15.84 -19.52 1.44
C THR A 96 -16.95 -19.66 2.49
N PHE A 97 -17.35 -18.57 3.14
CA PHE A 97 -18.29 -18.58 4.25
C PHE A 97 -19.69 -19.03 3.82
N ASN A 98 -20.26 -20.01 4.54
CA ASN A 98 -21.65 -20.42 4.36
C ASN A 98 -22.54 -19.88 5.49
N PRO A 99 -23.37 -18.86 5.24
CA PRO A 99 -24.23 -18.26 6.27
C PRO A 99 -25.37 -19.17 6.76
N LYS A 100 -25.58 -20.34 6.13
CA LYS A 100 -26.58 -21.32 6.58
C LYS A 100 -26.02 -22.32 7.59
N SER A 101 -24.72 -22.33 7.82
CA SER A 101 -24.04 -23.16 8.80
C SER A 101 -23.83 -22.34 10.08
N GLU A 102 -24.43 -22.81 11.19
CA GLU A 102 -24.23 -22.18 12.50
C GLU A 102 -22.77 -22.29 12.96
N GLU A 103 -22.12 -23.42 12.65
CA GLU A 103 -20.70 -23.61 12.91
C GLU A 103 -19.84 -22.61 12.14
N ASP A 104 -20.05 -22.48 10.82
CA ASP A 104 -19.30 -21.52 9.99
C ASP A 104 -19.54 -20.08 10.47
N THR A 105 -20.76 -19.77 10.93
CA THR A 105 -21.09 -18.45 11.47
C THR A 105 -20.28 -18.14 12.71
N GLN A 106 -20.21 -19.08 13.66
CA GLN A 106 -19.45 -18.89 14.89
C GLN A 106 -17.94 -18.84 14.63
N GLN A 107 -17.44 -19.62 13.65
CA GLN A 107 -16.06 -19.55 13.19
C GLN A 107 -15.77 -18.18 12.58
N MET A 108 -16.57 -17.73 11.61
CA MET A 108 -16.41 -16.43 10.94
C MET A 108 -16.40 -15.25 11.94
N ILE A 109 -17.25 -15.29 12.98
CA ILE A 109 -17.24 -14.29 14.06
C ILE A 109 -15.90 -14.34 14.81
N THR A 110 -15.49 -15.51 15.27
CA THR A 110 -14.25 -15.69 16.04
C THR A 110 -13.03 -15.19 15.27
N GLU A 111 -13.01 -15.48 13.99
CA GLU A 111 -11.94 -15.16 13.06
C GLU A 111 -11.89 -13.68 12.72
N SER A 112 -13.05 -13.07 12.52
CA SER A 112 -13.16 -11.62 12.36
C SER A 112 -12.66 -10.89 13.59
N LEU A 113 -13.04 -11.34 14.79
CA LEU A 113 -12.57 -10.77 16.06
C LEU A 113 -11.05 -10.91 16.22
N ARG A 114 -10.49 -12.08 15.87
CA ARG A 114 -9.04 -12.33 15.91
C ARG A 114 -8.27 -11.39 14.97
N ALA A 115 -8.77 -11.18 13.77
CA ALA A 115 -8.11 -10.39 12.73
C ALA A 115 -8.24 -8.86 12.92
N GLN A 116 -9.06 -8.36 13.85
CA GLN A 116 -9.28 -6.92 14.02
C GLN A 116 -7.99 -6.13 14.23
N SER A 117 -7.06 -6.65 15.02
CA SER A 117 -5.77 -5.99 15.28
C SER A 117 -4.92 -5.92 14.02
N ALA A 118 -4.88 -7.00 13.23
CA ALA A 118 -4.16 -7.06 11.96
C ALA A 118 -4.75 -6.12 10.91
N VAL A 119 -6.08 -6.10 10.76
CA VAL A 119 -6.79 -5.15 9.88
C VAL A 119 -6.43 -3.71 10.24
N ARG A 120 -6.48 -3.36 11.53
CA ARG A 120 -6.12 -2.02 11.99
C ARG A 120 -4.66 -1.68 11.71
N ALA A 121 -3.74 -2.60 12.03
CA ALA A 121 -2.32 -2.41 11.81
C ALA A 121 -1.99 -2.22 10.32
N VAL A 122 -2.63 -2.99 9.43
CA VAL A 122 -2.47 -2.87 7.98
C VAL A 122 -2.97 -1.51 7.49
N SER A 123 -4.15 -1.08 7.92
CA SER A 123 -4.73 0.22 7.54
C SER A 123 -3.89 1.39 8.04
N GLU A 124 -3.47 1.38 9.31
CA GLU A 124 -2.60 2.43 9.88
C GLU A 124 -1.23 2.45 9.19
N TRP A 125 -0.64 1.28 8.94
CA TRP A 125 0.65 1.19 8.25
C TRP A 125 0.55 1.74 6.82
N ALA A 126 -0.51 1.39 6.09
CA ALA A 126 -0.74 1.87 4.73
C ALA A 126 -0.94 3.39 4.68
N ASP A 127 -1.66 3.97 5.64
CA ASP A 127 -1.83 5.42 5.72
C ASP A 127 -0.52 6.13 6.10
N ILE A 128 0.17 5.65 7.14
CA ILE A 128 1.39 6.27 7.65
C ILE A 128 2.52 6.19 6.61
N LYS A 129 2.75 4.99 6.03
CA LYS A 129 3.90 4.71 5.15
C LYS A 129 3.61 5.00 3.68
N CYS A 130 2.41 4.70 3.22
CA CYS A 130 2.07 4.77 1.79
C CYS A 130 1.11 5.91 1.44
N LYS A 131 0.48 6.56 2.43
CA LYS A 131 -0.60 7.56 2.23
C LYS A 131 -1.76 6.96 1.44
N VAL A 132 -2.05 5.69 1.69
CA VAL A 132 -3.17 4.95 1.08
C VAL A 132 -4.16 4.60 2.18
N ALA A 133 -5.39 5.11 2.04
CA ALA A 133 -6.51 4.64 2.84
C ALA A 133 -7.04 3.34 2.23
N LEU A 134 -6.73 2.22 2.88
CA LEU A 134 -7.42 0.97 2.63
C LEU A 134 -8.78 1.12 3.31
N GLY A 135 -9.87 1.07 2.54
CA GLY A 135 -11.21 1.26 3.08
C GLY A 135 -11.47 0.36 4.28
N GLY A 136 -12.43 0.73 5.15
CA GLY A 136 -12.80 -0.15 6.25
C GLY A 136 -13.25 -1.50 5.72
N ILE A 137 -12.62 -2.58 6.18
CA ILE A 137 -13.24 -3.90 6.09
C ILE A 137 -14.40 -3.85 7.08
N THR A 138 -15.60 -3.55 6.59
CA THR A 138 -16.81 -3.63 7.42
C THR A 138 -17.01 -5.08 7.78
N VAL A 139 -16.58 -5.43 8.99
CA VAL A 139 -16.93 -6.69 9.63
C VAL A 139 -18.44 -6.61 9.94
N PRO A 140 -19.25 -7.60 9.53
CA PRO A 140 -20.64 -7.70 9.97
C PRO A 140 -20.65 -7.85 11.51
N GLY A 141 -20.94 -6.78 12.25
CA GLY A 141 -20.91 -6.81 13.72
C GLY A 141 -20.77 -5.48 14.46
N ASP A 142 -20.38 -4.37 13.80
CA ASP A 142 -20.22 -3.05 14.47
C ASP A 142 -21.53 -2.35 14.86
N SER A 143 -22.64 -3.09 14.90
CA SER A 143 -23.92 -2.66 15.47
C SER A 143 -24.38 -3.55 16.62
N VAL A 144 -23.46 -3.99 17.50
CA VAL A 144 -23.83 -4.45 18.84
C VAL A 144 -23.79 -3.25 19.79
N PRO A 145 -24.93 -2.63 20.15
CA PRO A 145 -24.96 -1.77 21.33
C PRO A 145 -24.60 -2.63 22.54
N VAL A 146 -23.44 -2.39 23.14
CA VAL A 146 -23.11 -2.97 24.45
C VAL A 146 -24.01 -2.28 25.48
N ASN A 147 -25.24 -2.77 25.61
CA ASN A 147 -26.11 -2.45 26.73
C ASN A 147 -25.61 -3.23 27.95
N VAL A 148 -24.59 -2.71 28.62
CA VAL A 148 -24.28 -3.11 30.00
C VAL A 148 -25.32 -2.48 30.92
N GLY A 149 -26.52 -3.05 30.92
CA GLY A 149 -27.50 -2.82 31.97
C GLY A 149 -26.92 -3.33 33.31
N PRO A 150 -27.18 -2.64 34.43
CA PRO A 150 -26.69 -3.07 35.73
C PRO A 150 -27.32 -4.42 36.09
N LEU A 151 -26.46 -5.43 36.31
CA LEU A 151 -26.84 -6.67 36.95
C LEU A 151 -27.32 -6.33 38.37
N GLY A 152 -28.62 -6.45 38.59
CA GLY A 152 -29.21 -6.30 39.89
C GLY A 152 -28.67 -7.34 40.87
N SER A 153 -28.38 -6.88 42.08
CA SER A 153 -28.51 -7.59 43.35
C SER A 153 -28.66 -6.54 44.45
#